data_AF-A0A951CHV8-F1
#
_entry.id   AF-A0A951CHV8-F1
#
_cell.length_a   1.000
_cell.length_b   1.000
_cell.length_c   1.000
_cell.angle_alpha   90.00
_cell.angle_beta   90.00
_cell.angle_gamma   90.00
#
_symmetry.space_group_name_H-M   'P 1'
#
loop_
_entity.id
_entity.type
_entity.pdbx_description
1 polymer ?
#
loop_
_entity_poly.entity_id
_entity_poly.type
_entity_poly.pdbx_seq_one_letter_code
_entity_poly.pdbx_strand_id
1 'polypeptide(L)'
;MMRRLATVAAFAALVSCGPPTGPAMPSGNVAIPTPQSCYVAKRDPATVKATITFYGWPDNSPPGNQIAHPVIHKHAGGDGTYCNPTTFATEKKNNQQIPYGIKIYVPFIKQYFVREDLCAASGPKSGSGSNGCKGIWFDLWIGGTAKSNFHAVIKCERKLTPGNKVSVILWPRDGLPVAHPGPIYRNQPPPDGSCDGKPLP
;
A
#
# COMPACT_ATOMS: atom_id res chain seq x y z
N MET A 1 40.59 16.59 66.49
CA MET A 1 41.48 15.70 65.70
C MET A 1 41.36 16.08 64.23
N MET A 2 42.43 16.68 63.69
CA MET A 2 42.54 17.11 62.28
C MET A 2 42.63 15.90 61.34
N ARG A 3 41.86 15.89 60.26
CA ARG A 3 42.19 15.12 59.05
C ARG A 3 42.16 16.05 57.85
N ARG A 4 43.37 16.33 57.34
CA ARG A 4 43.63 17.01 56.07
C ARG A 4 43.22 16.08 54.93
N LEU A 5 42.46 16.58 53.95
CA LEU A 5 42.29 15.92 52.65
C LEU A 5 43.06 16.73 51.61
N ALA A 6 44.02 16.07 50.98
CA ALA A 6 44.80 16.55 49.86
C ALA A 6 43.98 16.49 48.57
N THR A 7 44.03 17.55 47.78
CA THR A 7 43.45 17.63 46.44
C THR A 7 44.40 16.96 45.45
N VAL A 8 43.94 15.93 44.73
CA VAL A 8 44.66 15.35 43.59
C VAL A 8 43.98 15.85 42.32
N ALA A 9 44.71 16.63 41.53
CA ALA A 9 44.28 17.04 40.19
C ALA A 9 44.62 15.92 39.19
N ALA A 10 43.60 15.35 38.54
CA ALA A 10 43.78 14.38 37.46
C ALA A 10 43.78 15.11 36.10
N PHE A 11 44.91 15.04 35.39
CA PHE A 11 44.98 15.43 33.98
C PHE A 11 44.42 14.30 33.12
N ALA A 12 43.34 14.58 32.39
CA ALA A 12 42.81 13.69 31.37
C ALA A 12 43.54 13.92 30.04
N ALA A 13 44.30 12.92 29.56
CA ALA A 13 44.86 12.91 28.22
C ALA A 13 43.80 12.46 27.21
N LEU A 14 43.47 13.32 26.25
CA LEU A 14 42.59 13.00 25.13
C LEU A 14 43.38 12.23 24.07
N VAL A 15 43.09 10.94 23.90
CA VAL A 15 43.55 10.13 22.76
C VAL A 15 42.61 10.37 21.59
N SER A 16 43.12 11.01 20.53
CA SER A 16 42.41 11.17 19.26
C SER A 16 42.59 9.90 18.42
N CYS A 17 41.51 9.16 18.18
CA CYS A 17 41.47 8.09 17.18
C CYS A 17 41.14 8.70 15.81
N GLY A 18 42.11 8.70 14.89
CA GLY A 18 41.87 9.01 13.48
C GLY A 18 41.09 7.89 12.78
N PRO A 19 40.34 8.18 11.70
CA PRO A 19 39.57 7.17 10.99
C PRO A 19 40.48 6.19 10.24
N PRO A 20 40.13 4.90 10.17
CA PRO A 20 40.92 3.91 9.47
C PRO A 20 40.81 4.11 7.95
N THR A 21 41.93 4.35 7.28
CA THR A 21 42.04 4.34 5.82
C THR A 21 42.17 2.90 5.32
N GLY A 22 41.03 2.22 5.16
CA GLY A 22 40.96 0.94 4.47
C GLY A 22 40.99 1.13 2.94
N PRO A 23 41.44 0.12 2.16
CA PRO A 23 41.43 0.19 0.71
C PRO A 23 39.99 0.31 0.16
N ALA A 24 39.80 1.19 -0.82
CA ALA A 24 38.51 1.39 -1.49
C ALA A 24 38.03 0.08 -2.14
N MET A 25 36.85 -0.39 -1.76
CA MET A 25 36.21 -1.53 -2.44
C MET A 25 35.84 -1.13 -3.87
N PRO A 26 36.04 -2.01 -4.86
CA PRO A 26 35.67 -1.72 -6.23
C PRO A 26 34.14 -1.55 -6.33
N SER A 27 33.70 -0.40 -6.84
CA SER A 27 32.30 -0.13 -7.20
C SER A 27 31.90 -0.98 -8.41
N GLY A 28 31.66 -2.27 -8.18
CA GLY A 28 30.93 -3.12 -9.10
C GLY A 28 29.44 -2.86 -8.95
N ASN A 29 28.78 -2.42 -10.02
CA ASN A 29 27.32 -2.40 -10.13
C ASN A 29 26.80 -3.85 -10.10
N VAL A 30 26.64 -4.43 -8.91
CA VAL A 30 25.91 -5.68 -8.74
C VAL A 30 24.43 -5.34 -8.89
N ALA A 31 23.84 -5.69 -10.03
CA ALA A 31 22.40 -5.58 -10.22
C ALA A 31 21.72 -6.46 -9.16
N ILE A 32 21.08 -5.82 -8.18
CA ILE A 32 20.29 -6.51 -7.17
C ILE A 32 19.16 -7.22 -7.91
N PRO A 33 19.00 -8.56 -7.78
CA PRO A 33 17.93 -9.27 -8.44
C PRO A 33 16.60 -8.72 -7.94
N THR A 34 15.78 -8.26 -8.89
CA THR A 34 14.46 -7.71 -8.62
C THR A 34 13.60 -8.77 -7.89
N PRO A 35 12.99 -8.46 -6.72
CA PRO A 35 12.16 -9.42 -6.00
C PRO A 35 11.05 -9.99 -6.89
N GLN A 36 10.67 -11.26 -6.71
CA GLN A 36 9.59 -11.90 -7.49
C GLN A 36 8.26 -11.12 -7.44
N SER A 37 7.96 -10.43 -6.33
CA SER A 37 6.78 -9.56 -6.19
C SER A 37 6.84 -8.29 -7.08
N CYS A 38 8.05 -7.86 -7.45
CA CYS A 38 8.26 -6.80 -8.41
C CYS A 38 8.06 -7.28 -9.86
N TYR A 39 8.29 -8.57 -10.15
CA TYR A 39 8.13 -9.11 -11.50
C TYR A 39 6.65 -9.29 -11.86
N VAL A 40 6.20 -8.60 -12.90
CA VAL A 40 4.91 -8.84 -13.55
C VAL A 40 5.12 -8.87 -15.04
N ALA A 41 4.22 -9.55 -15.75
CA ALA A 41 4.16 -9.49 -17.20
C ALA A 41 4.19 -8.02 -17.66
N LYS A 42 5.28 -7.63 -18.32
CA LYS A 42 5.42 -6.30 -18.91
C LYS A 42 4.52 -6.26 -20.14
N ARG A 43 3.51 -5.39 -20.11
CA ARG A 43 2.67 -5.04 -21.25
C ARG A 43 2.66 -3.53 -21.41
N ASP A 44 2.25 -3.06 -22.58
CA ASP A 44 2.13 -1.63 -22.81
C ASP A 44 1.03 -1.04 -21.91
N PRO A 45 1.32 0.09 -21.22
CA PRO A 45 0.33 0.76 -20.41
C PRO A 45 -0.89 1.20 -21.23
N ALA A 46 -2.08 1.04 -20.68
CA ALA A 46 -3.33 1.53 -21.27
C ALA A 46 -4.14 2.30 -20.24
N THR A 47 -4.75 3.42 -20.62
CA THR A 47 -5.62 4.20 -19.73
C THR A 47 -7.09 3.88 -20.00
N VAL A 48 -7.84 3.58 -18.94
CA VAL A 48 -9.30 3.36 -18.99
C VAL A 48 -10.02 4.37 -18.12
N LYS A 49 -11.30 4.63 -18.43
CA LYS A 49 -12.24 5.32 -17.54
C LYS A 49 -13.04 4.29 -16.75
N ALA A 50 -12.93 4.35 -15.44
CA ALA A 50 -13.47 3.32 -14.55
C ALA A 50 -14.26 3.93 -13.39
N THR A 51 -15.24 3.18 -12.89
CA THR A 51 -15.80 3.42 -11.56
C THR A 51 -14.81 2.90 -10.52
N ILE A 52 -14.61 3.65 -9.44
CA ILE A 52 -13.81 3.22 -8.29
C ILE A 52 -14.67 3.27 -7.05
N THR A 53 -14.59 2.22 -6.25
CA THR A 53 -15.00 2.22 -4.84
C THR A 53 -13.87 1.69 -3.98
N PHE A 54 -14.09 1.68 -2.68
CA PHE A 54 -13.17 1.17 -1.70
C PHE A 54 -13.88 0.17 -0.81
N TYR A 55 -13.15 -0.84 -0.36
CA TYR A 55 -13.60 -1.85 0.59
C TYR A 55 -12.51 -2.12 1.61
N GLY A 56 -12.88 -2.60 2.78
CA GLY A 56 -11.96 -2.90 3.86
C GLY A 56 -12.27 -4.22 4.54
N TRP A 57 -11.55 -4.48 5.63
CA TRP A 57 -11.78 -5.65 6.46
C TRP A 57 -13.25 -5.91 6.82
N PRO A 58 -14.03 -4.91 7.30
CA PRO A 58 -15.38 -5.19 7.79
C PRO A 58 -16.40 -5.54 6.71
N ASP A 59 -16.22 -5.07 5.47
CA ASP A 59 -17.16 -5.28 4.36
C ASP A 59 -16.58 -6.10 3.20
N ASN A 60 -15.40 -6.70 3.40
CA ASN A 60 -15.03 -7.87 2.62
C ASN A 60 -16.03 -9.01 2.86
N SER A 61 -16.17 -9.94 1.92
CA SER A 61 -17.16 -11.04 1.98
C SER A 61 -16.51 -12.42 1.92
N PRO A 62 -16.42 -13.14 3.06
CA PRO A 62 -16.78 -12.73 4.43
C PRO A 62 -15.84 -11.66 5.01
N PRO A 63 -16.21 -10.97 6.13
CA PRO A 63 -15.34 -9.99 6.76
C PRO A 63 -13.98 -10.58 7.11
N GLY A 64 -12.92 -9.87 6.77
CA GLY A 64 -11.56 -10.41 6.80
C GLY A 64 -10.69 -9.86 5.68
N ASN A 65 -9.48 -10.38 5.59
CA ASN A 65 -8.52 -10.08 4.51
C ASN A 65 -8.31 -11.28 3.58
N GLN A 66 -9.25 -12.22 3.52
CA GLN A 66 -9.19 -13.30 2.54
C GLN A 66 -9.37 -12.72 1.13
N ILE A 67 -8.70 -13.33 0.15
CA ILE A 67 -8.73 -12.93 -1.26
C ILE A 67 -9.02 -14.15 -2.11
N ALA A 68 -9.77 -13.96 -3.19
CA ALA A 68 -10.21 -15.08 -4.03
C ALA A 68 -9.07 -15.74 -4.83
N HIS A 69 -8.04 -14.98 -5.24
CA HIS A 69 -6.98 -15.44 -6.14
C HIS A 69 -5.61 -14.84 -5.79
N PRO A 70 -4.92 -15.38 -4.77
CA PRO A 70 -3.55 -15.02 -4.42
C PRO A 70 -2.59 -15.06 -5.61
N VAL A 71 -1.78 -14.00 -5.81
CA VAL A 71 -0.69 -13.99 -6.80
C VAL A 71 0.61 -13.50 -6.17
N ILE A 72 0.58 -12.34 -5.52
CA ILE A 72 1.68 -11.73 -4.77
C ILE A 72 1.45 -11.93 -3.27
N HIS A 73 0.23 -11.68 -2.79
CA HIS A 73 -0.13 -11.74 -1.38
C HIS A 73 -0.92 -13.02 -1.07
N LYS A 74 -0.85 -13.48 0.18
CA LYS A 74 -1.75 -14.53 0.71
C LYS A 74 -3.09 -13.98 1.22
N HIS A 75 -3.14 -12.67 1.46
CA HIS A 75 -4.25 -11.94 2.04
C HIS A 75 -4.30 -10.53 1.45
N ALA A 76 -5.46 -9.88 1.47
CA ALA A 76 -5.62 -8.50 1.02
C ALA A 76 -4.67 -7.58 1.79
N GLY A 77 -3.90 -6.78 1.07
CA GLY A 77 -2.83 -5.98 1.67
C GLY A 77 -2.01 -5.25 0.62
N GLY A 78 -0.76 -4.95 0.96
CA GLY A 78 0.16 -4.16 0.15
C GLY A 78 0.46 -2.79 0.76
N ASP A 79 1.53 -2.16 0.27
CA ASP A 79 1.92 -0.80 0.63
C ASP A 79 1.71 0.21 -0.51
N GLY A 80 1.10 -0.21 -1.61
CA GLY A 80 0.79 0.65 -2.74
C GLY A 80 2.00 0.98 -3.63
N THR A 81 3.18 0.43 -3.35
CA THR A 81 4.35 0.54 -4.24
C THR A 81 4.26 -0.45 -5.41
N TYR A 82 5.07 -0.25 -6.44
CA TYR A 82 5.07 -1.15 -7.60
C TYR A 82 5.35 -2.62 -7.23
N CYS A 83 6.22 -2.85 -6.25
CA CYS A 83 6.66 -4.19 -5.86
C CYS A 83 5.80 -4.85 -4.78
N ASN A 84 4.97 -4.08 -4.11
CA ASN A 84 4.06 -4.52 -3.08
C ASN A 84 2.71 -3.75 -3.22
N PRO A 85 2.07 -3.87 -4.40
CA PRO A 85 0.88 -3.08 -4.73
C PRO A 85 -0.30 -3.46 -3.84
N THR A 86 -1.24 -2.54 -3.65
CA THR A 86 -2.41 -2.81 -2.81
C THR A 86 -3.41 -3.75 -3.51
N THR A 87 -4.01 -4.70 -2.82
CA THR A 87 -5.02 -5.60 -3.43
C THR A 87 -6.23 -4.81 -3.98
N PHE A 88 -6.79 -5.25 -5.10
CA PHE A 88 -8.11 -4.81 -5.56
C PHE A 88 -8.97 -5.97 -6.08
N ALA A 89 -10.27 -5.71 -6.12
CA ALA A 89 -11.30 -6.59 -6.66
C ALA A 89 -11.97 -6.00 -7.90
N THR A 90 -12.39 -6.87 -8.82
CA THR A 90 -13.27 -6.52 -9.96
C THR A 90 -14.10 -7.74 -10.36
N GLU A 91 -15.11 -7.55 -11.21
CA GLU A 91 -16.01 -8.64 -11.61
C GLU A 91 -15.35 -9.66 -12.55
N LYS A 92 -15.86 -10.89 -12.54
CA LYS A 92 -15.37 -12.00 -13.38
C LYS A 92 -15.44 -11.71 -14.88
N LYS A 93 -16.38 -10.88 -15.33
CA LYS A 93 -16.50 -10.49 -16.75
C LYS A 93 -15.26 -9.75 -17.26
N ASN A 94 -14.49 -9.14 -16.36
CA ASN A 94 -13.26 -8.44 -16.71
C ASN A 94 -12.03 -9.37 -16.81
N ASN A 95 -12.16 -10.69 -16.64
CA ASN A 95 -11.02 -11.62 -16.62
C ASN A 95 -10.07 -11.52 -17.83
N GLN A 96 -10.60 -11.24 -19.03
CA GLN A 96 -9.78 -11.14 -20.23
C GLN A 96 -8.96 -9.85 -20.26
N GLN A 97 -9.56 -8.71 -19.91
CA GLN A 97 -8.92 -7.39 -19.97
C GLN A 97 -8.11 -7.07 -18.71
N ILE A 98 -8.59 -7.51 -17.56
CA ILE A 98 -8.05 -7.25 -16.22
C ILE A 98 -7.85 -8.63 -15.55
N PRO A 99 -6.88 -9.45 -16.00
CA PRO A 99 -6.63 -10.78 -15.43
C PRO A 99 -6.09 -10.69 -13.99
N TYR A 100 -6.16 -11.78 -13.22
CA TYR A 100 -5.51 -11.82 -11.90
C TYR A 100 -3.99 -11.60 -12.04
N GLY A 101 -3.39 -10.92 -11.06
CA GLY A 101 -1.98 -10.51 -11.06
C GLY A 101 -1.68 -9.25 -11.88
N ILE A 102 -2.63 -8.70 -12.65
CA ILE A 102 -2.42 -7.41 -13.30
C ILE A 102 -2.18 -6.33 -12.24
N LYS A 103 -1.17 -5.48 -12.49
CA LYS A 103 -1.01 -4.22 -11.76
C LYS A 103 -1.79 -3.11 -12.45
N ILE A 104 -2.43 -2.27 -11.67
CA ILE A 104 -3.01 -1.01 -12.10
C ILE A 104 -2.36 0.13 -11.31
N TYR A 105 -2.44 1.35 -11.82
CA TYR A 105 -2.08 2.54 -11.09
C TYR A 105 -3.26 3.51 -11.10
N VAL A 106 -3.57 4.06 -9.93
CA VAL A 106 -4.70 4.97 -9.72
C VAL A 106 -4.14 6.37 -9.47
N PRO A 107 -4.15 7.27 -10.48
CA PRO A 107 -3.38 8.53 -10.41
C PRO A 107 -3.79 9.49 -9.30
N PHE A 108 -5.08 9.55 -8.95
CA PHE A 108 -5.53 10.44 -7.87
C PHE A 108 -5.17 9.91 -6.47
N ILE A 109 -4.98 8.60 -6.33
CA ILE A 109 -4.46 8.00 -5.08
C ILE A 109 -2.93 7.98 -5.06
N LYS A 110 -2.31 8.00 -6.24
CA LYS A 110 -0.86 7.80 -6.43
C LYS A 110 -0.40 6.51 -5.75
N GLN A 111 -1.06 5.40 -6.06
CA GLN A 111 -0.68 4.06 -5.62
C GLN A 111 -0.88 3.03 -6.74
N TYR A 112 -0.09 1.97 -6.67
CA TYR A 112 -0.25 0.77 -7.45
C TYR A 112 -1.17 -0.22 -6.74
N PHE A 113 -1.98 -0.92 -7.53
CA PHE A 113 -2.85 -1.99 -7.03
C PHE A 113 -2.68 -3.25 -7.87
N VAL A 114 -2.96 -4.43 -7.29
CA VAL A 114 -2.91 -5.74 -7.97
C VAL A 114 -4.24 -6.47 -7.85
N ARG A 115 -4.68 -7.10 -8.95
CA ARG A 115 -5.90 -7.90 -8.92
C ARG A 115 -5.63 -9.24 -8.28
N GLU A 116 -6.14 -9.45 -7.08
CA GLU A 116 -6.08 -10.75 -6.42
C GLU A 116 -7.42 -11.16 -5.82
N ASP A 117 -8.44 -10.32 -5.98
CA ASP A 117 -9.73 -10.54 -5.37
C ASP A 117 -10.87 -10.42 -6.38
N LEU A 118 -12.01 -10.99 -5.99
CA LEU A 118 -13.20 -11.07 -6.82
C LEU A 118 -14.30 -10.20 -6.23
N CYS A 119 -14.75 -9.25 -7.03
CA CYS A 119 -15.91 -8.44 -6.69
C CYS A 119 -17.18 -9.14 -7.22
N ALA A 120 -17.79 -9.97 -6.37
CA ALA A 120 -18.97 -10.75 -6.73
C ALA A 120 -20.27 -9.94 -6.57
N ALA A 121 -21.30 -10.27 -7.34
CA ALA A 121 -22.64 -9.66 -7.22
C ALA A 121 -23.35 -9.98 -5.88
N SER A 122 -22.77 -10.86 -5.06
CA SER A 122 -23.26 -11.26 -3.74
C SER A 122 -22.50 -10.60 -2.59
N GLY A 123 -21.81 -9.48 -2.84
CA GLY A 123 -21.12 -8.71 -1.80
C GLY A 123 -22.06 -8.29 -0.66
N PRO A 124 -21.53 -7.80 0.47
CA PRO A 124 -22.36 -7.50 1.62
C PRO A 124 -23.33 -6.38 1.25
N LYS A 125 -24.62 -6.57 1.56
CA LYS A 125 -25.66 -5.53 1.33
C LYS A 125 -25.49 -4.31 2.24
N SER A 126 -24.60 -4.40 3.22
CA SER A 126 -24.30 -3.39 4.23
C SER A 126 -22.85 -2.95 4.08
N GLY A 127 -22.61 -1.70 3.66
CA GLY A 127 -21.26 -1.18 3.45
C GLY A 127 -21.25 0.04 2.53
N SER A 128 -20.07 0.46 2.14
CA SER A 128 -19.85 1.52 1.13
C SER A 128 -19.11 1.06 -0.10
N GLY A 129 -18.62 -0.19 -0.10
CA GLY A 129 -18.12 -0.86 -1.29
C GLY A 129 -19.18 -1.02 -2.38
N SER A 130 -18.78 -1.68 -3.46
CA SER A 130 -19.50 -1.73 -4.73
C SER A 130 -20.90 -2.36 -4.72
N ASN A 131 -21.32 -3.06 -3.66
CA ASN A 131 -22.50 -3.95 -3.66
C ASN A 131 -22.52 -4.87 -4.90
N GLY A 132 -21.34 -5.23 -5.41
CA GLY A 132 -21.14 -5.90 -6.69
C GLY A 132 -20.64 -4.96 -7.79
N CYS A 133 -19.48 -5.28 -8.34
CA CYS A 133 -18.88 -4.54 -9.44
C CYS A 133 -19.61 -4.81 -10.77
N LYS A 134 -19.73 -3.77 -11.60
CA LYS A 134 -20.32 -3.85 -12.95
C LYS A 134 -19.59 -2.95 -13.95
N GLY A 135 -19.24 -3.50 -15.11
CA GLY A 135 -18.43 -2.86 -16.13
C GLY A 135 -16.97 -2.71 -15.69
N ILE A 136 -16.29 -1.68 -16.19
CA ILE A 136 -14.93 -1.35 -15.75
C ILE A 136 -15.02 -0.67 -14.37
N TRP A 137 -14.93 -1.50 -13.33
CA TRP A 137 -15.03 -1.11 -11.93
C TRP A 137 -13.87 -1.73 -11.13
N PHE A 138 -13.22 -0.93 -10.29
CA PHE A 138 -12.21 -1.40 -9.35
C PHE A 138 -12.64 -1.11 -7.91
N ASP A 139 -12.76 -2.14 -7.08
CA ASP A 139 -12.98 -2.01 -5.64
C ASP A 139 -11.63 -2.13 -4.95
N LEU A 140 -11.17 -1.06 -4.30
CA LEU A 140 -9.78 -0.94 -3.83
C LEU A 140 -9.68 -1.21 -2.32
N TRP A 141 -8.79 -2.11 -1.92
CA TRP A 141 -8.61 -2.46 -0.51
C TRP A 141 -8.02 -1.27 0.27
N ILE A 142 -8.65 -0.87 1.38
CA ILE A 142 -8.10 0.17 2.25
C ILE A 142 -7.39 -0.37 3.48
N GLY A 143 -7.61 -1.64 3.85
CA GLY A 143 -7.07 -2.22 5.08
C GLY A 143 -8.12 -2.39 6.17
N GLY A 144 -7.67 -2.27 7.42
CA GLY A 144 -8.46 -2.64 8.60
C GLY A 144 -8.11 -4.04 9.12
N THR A 145 -8.73 -4.39 10.24
CA THR A 145 -8.49 -5.60 11.04
C THR A 145 -9.77 -5.95 11.80
N ALA A 146 -9.80 -7.12 12.45
CA ALA A 146 -10.91 -7.50 13.33
C ALA A 146 -11.17 -6.53 14.51
N LYS A 147 -10.19 -5.68 14.87
CA LYS A 147 -10.32 -4.67 15.93
C LYS A 147 -10.70 -3.28 15.41
N SER A 148 -10.78 -3.10 14.10
CA SER A 148 -11.09 -1.80 13.50
C SER A 148 -12.54 -1.42 13.79
N ASN A 149 -12.78 -0.14 14.05
CA ASN A 149 -14.15 0.36 14.16
C ASN A 149 -14.84 0.27 12.79
N PHE A 150 -15.90 -0.53 12.69
CA PHE A 150 -16.67 -0.73 11.46
C PHE A 150 -17.03 0.59 10.79
N HIS A 151 -17.68 1.51 11.51
CA HIS A 151 -18.16 2.76 10.93
C HIS A 151 -17.03 3.70 10.48
N ALA A 152 -15.86 3.66 11.13
CA ALA A 152 -14.71 4.45 10.71
C ALA A 152 -14.15 3.97 9.36
N VAL A 153 -14.04 2.66 9.15
CA VAL A 153 -13.59 2.07 7.89
C VAL A 153 -14.58 2.39 6.77
N ILE A 154 -15.87 2.17 6.99
CA ILE A 154 -16.93 2.49 6.03
C ILE A 154 -16.96 4.01 5.72
N LYS A 155 -16.79 4.87 6.72
CA LYS A 155 -16.71 6.33 6.49
C LYS A 155 -15.51 6.71 5.62
N CYS A 156 -14.37 6.02 5.80
CA CYS A 156 -13.19 6.18 4.97
C CYS A 156 -13.50 5.84 3.51
N GLU A 157 -14.05 4.66 3.24
CA GLU A 157 -14.40 4.22 1.89
C GLU A 157 -15.31 5.21 1.16
N ARG A 158 -16.38 5.67 1.84
CA ARG A 158 -17.31 6.68 1.28
C ARG A 158 -16.61 7.98 0.92
N LYS A 159 -15.72 8.46 1.79
CA LYS A 159 -15.00 9.72 1.58
C LYS A 159 -14.06 9.64 0.37
N LEU A 160 -13.46 8.47 0.13
CA LEU A 160 -12.50 8.28 -0.96
C LEU A 160 -13.17 7.97 -2.29
N THR A 161 -14.37 7.38 -2.26
CA THR A 161 -15.12 6.99 -3.46
C THR A 161 -15.49 8.20 -4.31
N PRO A 162 -14.95 8.34 -5.54
CA PRO A 162 -15.31 9.43 -6.44
C PRO A 162 -16.74 9.27 -6.96
N GLY A 163 -17.48 10.37 -7.09
CA GLY A 163 -18.84 10.35 -7.67
C GLY A 163 -18.87 10.12 -9.19
N ASN A 164 -17.74 10.27 -9.88
CA ASN A 164 -17.61 10.16 -11.33
C ASN A 164 -16.57 9.10 -11.70
N LYS A 165 -16.61 8.62 -12.95
CA LYS A 165 -15.55 7.77 -13.48
C LYS A 165 -14.21 8.50 -13.54
N VAL A 166 -13.15 7.82 -13.17
CA VAL A 166 -11.77 8.35 -13.11
C VAL A 166 -10.85 7.59 -14.06
N SER A 167 -9.68 8.17 -14.35
CA SER A 167 -8.65 7.48 -15.14
C SER A 167 -7.94 6.43 -14.27
N VAL A 168 -7.72 5.25 -14.82
CA VAL A 168 -6.89 4.18 -14.25
C VAL A 168 -5.92 3.68 -15.31
N ILE A 169 -4.66 3.48 -14.95
CA ILE A 169 -3.64 2.97 -15.85
C ILE A 169 -3.51 1.46 -15.62
N LEU A 170 -3.85 0.67 -16.64
CA LEU A 170 -3.59 -0.76 -16.69
C LEU A 170 -2.14 -1.01 -17.12
N TRP A 171 -1.52 -2.07 -16.60
CA TRP A 171 -0.13 -2.42 -16.91
C TRP A 171 0.85 -1.24 -16.77
N PRO A 172 0.78 -0.48 -15.65
CA PRO A 172 1.63 0.68 -15.48
C PRO A 172 3.10 0.25 -15.43
N ARG A 173 3.98 1.14 -15.87
CA ARG A 173 5.42 1.01 -15.61
C ARG A 173 5.71 1.21 -14.13
N ASP A 174 6.87 0.76 -13.69
CA ASP A 174 7.44 1.18 -12.42
C ASP A 174 7.83 2.67 -12.46
N GLY A 175 8.13 3.25 -11.30
CA GLY A 175 8.59 4.64 -11.18
C GLY A 175 7.50 5.71 -11.19
N LEU A 176 6.21 5.36 -11.26
CA LEU A 176 5.14 6.34 -11.02
C LEU A 176 5.14 6.76 -9.54
N PRO A 177 4.79 8.02 -9.23
CA PRO A 177 4.85 8.53 -7.87
C PRO A 177 3.99 7.73 -6.89
N VAL A 178 4.50 7.51 -5.68
CA VAL A 178 3.74 6.95 -4.56
C VAL A 178 3.66 8.00 -3.46
N ALA A 179 2.46 8.50 -3.16
CA ALA A 179 2.31 9.61 -2.20
C ALA A 179 2.39 9.15 -0.74
N HIS A 180 1.68 8.09 -0.40
CA HIS A 180 1.60 7.56 0.96
C HIS A 180 1.74 6.03 0.93
N PRO A 181 2.98 5.50 1.06
CA PRO A 181 3.18 4.06 1.16
C PRO A 181 2.52 3.47 2.42
N GLY A 182 2.00 2.26 2.30
CA GLY A 182 1.31 1.51 3.35
C GLY A 182 -0.21 1.46 3.16
N PRO A 183 -0.93 0.85 4.12
CA PRO A 183 -2.38 0.79 4.09
C PRO A 183 -3.02 2.18 4.07
N ILE A 184 -4.10 2.32 3.27
CA ILE A 184 -4.88 3.56 3.13
C ILE A 184 -5.65 3.88 4.42
N TYR A 185 -6.14 2.87 5.13
CA TYR A 185 -6.77 2.97 6.44
C TYR A 185 -5.84 2.44 7.52
N ARG A 186 -5.64 3.21 8.58
CA ARG A 186 -4.81 2.85 9.74
C ARG A 186 -5.66 2.88 11.00
N ASN A 187 -5.44 1.93 11.91
CA ASN A 187 -6.21 1.79 13.16
C ASN A 187 -5.89 2.87 14.22
N GLN A 188 -5.08 3.87 13.89
CA GLN A 188 -4.71 5.01 14.71
C GLN A 188 -4.44 6.22 13.79
N PRO A 189 -4.72 7.45 14.23
CA PRO A 189 -4.56 8.62 13.39
C PRO A 189 -3.08 8.89 13.09
N PRO A 190 -2.62 8.87 11.82
CA PRO A 190 -1.37 9.52 11.48
C PRO A 190 -1.64 11.02 11.24
N PRO A 191 -0.68 11.92 11.53
CA PRO A 191 -0.84 13.39 11.54
C PRO A 191 -1.12 14.00 10.16
N ASP A 192 -1.30 13.15 9.16
CA ASP A 192 -1.15 13.45 7.77
C ASP A 192 -2.14 12.67 6.89
N GLY A 193 -3.12 12.00 7.48
CA GLY A 193 -4.42 12.11 6.86
C GLY A 193 -4.80 11.23 5.66
N SER A 194 -4.17 10.08 5.54
CA SER A 194 -4.97 8.85 5.41
C SER A 194 -6.14 8.89 6.41
N CYS A 195 -7.29 8.28 6.10
CA CYS A 195 -8.48 8.32 6.95
C CYS A 195 -8.15 8.44 8.45
N ASP A 196 -8.37 9.67 8.95
CA ASP A 196 -7.67 10.42 10.03
C ASP A 196 -6.78 11.63 9.60
N GLY A 197 -7.23 12.51 8.67
CA GLY A 197 -6.74 13.91 8.64
C GLY A 197 -6.18 14.58 7.36
N LYS A 198 -6.36 14.05 6.14
CA LYS A 198 -5.90 14.72 4.89
C LYS A 198 -6.88 14.41 3.77
N PRO A 199 -6.98 15.32 2.81
CA PRO A 199 -7.50 14.99 1.49
C PRO A 199 -6.49 14.06 0.80
N LEU A 200 -6.96 12.94 0.25
CA LEU A 200 -6.28 12.42 -0.94
C LEU A 200 -6.47 13.47 -2.04
N PRO A 201 -5.44 13.75 -2.85
CA PRO A 201 -5.42 14.89 -3.76
C PRO A 201 -6.56 14.87 -4.79
#